data_AF-A0A7X7FTR9-F1
#
_entry.id   AF-A0A7X7FTR9-F1
#
_cell.length_a   1.000
_cell.length_b   1.000
_cell.length_c   1.000
_cell.angle_alpha   90.00
_cell.angle_beta   90.00
_cell.angle_gamma   90.00
#
_symmetry.space_group_name_H-M   'P 1'
#
loop_
_entity.id
_entity.type
_entity.pdbx_description
1 polymer ?
#
loop_
_entity_poly.entity_id
_entity_poly.type
_entity_poly.pdbx_seq_one_letter_code
_entity_poly.pdbx_strand_id
1 'polypeptide(L)'
;YLLLKDKGFILYPFDYETYIVNSNRLAFDFNTYTPGVKVYDFDALMYCMQQKTANLTIDNKEWIIKQFWGENAHMKNDALYNKIKFL
;
A
#
# COMPACT_ATOMS: atom_id res chain seq x y z
N TYR A 1 1.15 6.85 -2.02
CA TYR A 1 -0.08 6.38 -2.70
C TYR A 1 -0.53 5.07 -2.07
N LEU A 2 0.36 4.07 -1.92
CA LEU A 2 0.23 3.14 -0.79
C LEU A 2 0.14 3.99 0.49
N LEU A 3 -0.87 3.74 1.31
CA LEU A 3 -1.08 4.41 2.61
C LEU A 3 -1.42 5.90 2.51
N LEU A 4 -2.55 6.24 1.86
CA LEU A 4 -3.21 7.52 2.10
C LEU A 4 -3.44 7.71 3.60
N LYS A 5 -3.10 8.89 4.12
CA LYS A 5 -3.27 9.21 5.53
C LYS A 5 -4.75 9.03 5.91
N ASP A 6 -4.99 8.29 6.99
CA ASP A 6 -6.32 8.05 7.57
C ASP A 6 -7.36 7.39 6.64
N LYS A 7 -6.90 6.64 5.61
CA LYS A 7 -7.79 5.81 4.78
C LYS A 7 -7.44 4.34 4.89
N GLY A 8 -8.46 3.52 5.12
CA GLY A 8 -8.40 2.08 4.87
C GLY A 8 -8.54 1.77 3.39
N PHE A 9 -8.09 0.59 2.97
CA PHE A 9 -8.28 0.10 1.61
C PHE A 9 -8.47 -1.41 1.62
N ILE A 10 -9.12 -1.91 0.57
CA ILE A 10 -9.28 -3.32 0.28
C ILE A 10 -8.44 -3.59 -0.97
N LEU A 11 -7.60 -4.63 -0.91
CA LEU A 11 -6.89 -5.14 -2.08
C LEU A 11 -7.77 -6.22 -2.71
N TYR A 12 -8.07 -6.08 -4.01
CA TYR A 12 -8.84 -7.05 -4.78
C TYR A 12 -7.98 -7.77 -5.84
N PRO A 13 -7.00 -8.60 -5.46
CA PRO A 13 -6.13 -9.30 -6.39
C PRO A 13 -6.79 -10.60 -6.90
N PHE A 14 -7.90 -10.48 -7.62
CA PHE A 14 -8.71 -11.62 -8.08
C PHE A 14 -7.96 -12.61 -8.98
N ASP A 15 -6.90 -12.16 -9.65
CA ASP A 15 -6.06 -12.94 -10.56
C ASP A 15 -4.65 -13.19 -10.01
N TYR A 16 -4.43 -13.01 -8.70
CA TYR A 16 -3.11 -13.06 -8.05
C TYR A 16 -2.25 -14.25 -8.50
N GLU A 17 -2.82 -15.46 -8.49
CA GLU A 17 -2.11 -16.69 -8.86
C GLU A 17 -1.66 -16.65 -10.32
N THR A 18 -2.53 -16.19 -11.23
CA THR A 18 -2.20 -16.05 -12.65
C THR A 18 -1.17 -14.95 -12.86
N TYR A 19 -1.27 -13.85 -12.11
CA TYR A 19 -0.34 -12.73 -12.20
C TYR A 19 1.07 -13.11 -11.76
N ILE A 20 1.23 -13.78 -10.61
CA ILE A 20 2.53 -14.17 -10.06
C ILE A 20 3.22 -15.26 -10.89
N VAL A 21 2.45 -16.19 -11.45
CA VAL A 21 3.01 -17.27 -12.30
C VAL A 21 3.51 -16.72 -13.64
N ASN A 22 2.83 -15.72 -14.21
CA ASN A 22 3.10 -15.23 -15.58
C ASN A 22 3.91 -13.93 -15.65
N SER A 23 3.97 -13.16 -14.56
CA SER A 23 4.72 -11.90 -14.52
C SER A 23 6.06 -12.10 -13.82
N ASN A 24 7.11 -11.46 -14.35
CA ASN A 24 8.41 -11.40 -13.69
C ASN A 24 8.26 -11.07 -12.20
N ARG A 25 9.00 -11.81 -11.36
CA ARG A 25 8.97 -11.75 -9.89
C ARG A 25 8.81 -10.30 -9.42
N LEU A 26 7.79 -10.06 -8.61
CA LEU A 26 7.64 -8.77 -7.94
C LEU A 26 8.96 -8.39 -7.26
N ALA A 27 9.33 -7.11 -7.33
CA ALA A 27 10.53 -6.60 -6.67
C ALA A 27 10.52 -6.86 -5.15
N PHE A 28 9.33 -7.00 -4.57
CA PHE A 28 9.08 -7.31 -3.17
C PHE A 28 8.01 -8.39 -3.05
N ASP A 29 8.10 -9.22 -2.01
CA ASP A 29 7.06 -10.21 -1.71
C ASP A 29 5.71 -9.51 -1.44
N PHE A 30 4.70 -9.83 -2.24
CA PHE A 30 3.39 -9.15 -2.17
C PHE A 30 2.74 -9.30 -0.79
N ASN A 31 2.79 -10.49 -0.22
CA ASN A 31 2.12 -10.79 1.05
C ASN A 31 2.78 -10.07 2.23
N THR A 32 4.10 -9.93 2.20
CA THR A 32 4.91 -9.24 3.22
C THR A 32 4.75 -7.73 3.14
N TYR A 33 4.83 -7.15 1.93
CA TYR A 33 4.96 -5.70 1.75
C TYR A 33 3.64 -4.99 1.41
N THR A 34 2.55 -5.74 1.24
CA THR A 34 1.20 -5.22 0.94
C THR A 34 0.17 -5.78 1.91
N PRO A 35 0.28 -5.52 3.23
CA PRO A 35 -0.68 -5.96 4.23
C PRO A 35 -1.96 -5.14 4.18
N GLY A 36 -2.96 -5.64 4.88
CA GLY A 36 -4.33 -5.16 4.84
C GLY A 36 -5.26 -6.24 4.31
N VAL A 37 -6.54 -5.89 4.21
CA VAL A 37 -7.60 -6.81 3.77
C VAL A 37 -7.38 -7.14 2.29
N LYS A 38 -7.22 -8.43 2.00
CA LYS A 38 -7.17 -8.98 0.64
C LYS A 38 -8.41 -9.84 0.42
N VAL A 39 -9.11 -9.61 -0.68
CA VAL A 39 -10.26 -10.41 -1.12
C VAL A 39 -10.02 -10.84 -2.56
N TYR A 40 -10.31 -12.11 -2.87
CA TYR A 40 -9.91 -12.73 -4.14
C TYR A 40 -11.10 -13.02 -5.05
N ASP A 41 -12.31 -12.86 -4.54
CA ASP A 41 -13.55 -13.06 -5.26
C ASP A 41 -14.52 -11.90 -5.03
N PHE A 42 -15.47 -11.78 -5.94
CA PHE A 42 -16.40 -10.66 -5.99
C PHE A 42 -17.35 -10.63 -4.78
N ASP A 43 -17.78 -11.80 -4.31
CA ASP A 43 -18.72 -11.88 -3.19
C ASP A 43 -18.05 -11.42 -1.89
N ALA A 44 -16.80 -11.81 -1.65
CA ALA A 44 -15.98 -11.33 -0.55
C ALA A 44 -15.74 -9.81 -0.62
N LEU A 45 -15.50 -9.27 -1.82
CA LEU A 45 -15.37 -7.83 -2.02
C LEU A 45 -16.66 -7.10 -1.64
N MET A 46 -17.80 -7.55 -2.15
CA MET A 46 -19.10 -6.94 -1.87
C MET A 46 -19.43 -7.00 -0.38
N TYR A 47 -19.16 -8.14 0.27
CA TYR A 47 -19.30 -8.28 1.71
C TYR A 47 -18.46 -7.25 2.47
N CYS A 48 -17.18 -7.11 2.14
CA CYS A 48 -16.30 -6.12 2.79
C CYS A 48 -16.76 -4.68 2.57
N MET A 49 -17.29 -4.35 1.39
CA MET A 49 -17.78 -2.99 1.08
C MET A 49 -19.09 -2.64 1.82
N GLN A 50 -19.95 -3.63 2.10
CA GLN A 50 -21.24 -3.42 2.77
C GLN A 50 -21.11 -3.32 4.30
N GLN A 51 -20.02 -3.84 4.86
CA GLN A 51 -19.71 -3.79 6.29
C GLN A 51 -19.31 -2.37 6.71
N LYS A 52 -20.20 -1.65 7.40
CA LYS A 52 -19.92 -0.31 7.97
C LYS A 52 -18.75 -0.29 8.97
N THR A 53 -18.40 -1.45 9.54
CA THR A 53 -17.36 -1.61 10.56
C THR A 53 -16.23 -2.54 10.13
N ALA A 54 -16.02 -2.73 8.82
CA ALA A 54 -14.89 -3.52 8.34
C ALA A 54 -13.58 -2.96 8.94
N ASN A 55 -12.86 -3.79 9.69
CA ASN A 55 -11.58 -3.41 10.23
C ASN A 55 -10.54 -3.41 9.10
N LEU A 56 -10.28 -2.23 8.52
CA LEU A 56 -9.28 -2.01 7.47
C LEU A 56 -7.92 -1.57 8.03
N THR A 57 -7.67 -1.84 9.32
CA THR A 57 -6.42 -1.49 9.98
C THR A 57 -5.29 -2.35 9.43
N ILE A 58 -4.09 -1.77 9.41
CA ILE A 58 -2.88 -2.43 8.93
C ILE A 58 -1.91 -2.45 10.10
N ASP A 59 -1.78 -3.61 10.74
CA ASP A 59 -1.00 -3.75 11.99
C ASP A 59 0.46 -3.32 11.81
N ASN A 60 1.05 -3.60 10.64
CA ASN A 60 2.45 -3.29 10.34
C ASN A 60 2.64 -2.00 9.51
N LYS A 61 1.68 -1.07 9.54
CA LYS A 61 1.68 0.14 8.70
C LYS A 61 2.95 0.96 8.86
N GLU A 62 3.39 1.21 10.09
CA GLU A 62 4.59 2.01 10.38
C GLU A 62 5.85 1.37 9.82
N TRP A 63 5.99 0.05 9.99
CA TRP A 63 7.12 -0.70 9.47
C TRP A 63 7.22 -0.58 7.95
N ILE A 64 6.09 -0.69 7.24
CA ILE A 64 6.05 -0.59 5.77
C ILE A 64 6.32 0.82 5.28
N ILE A 65 5.77 1.83 5.95
CA ILE A 65 6.11 3.22 5.65
C ILE A 65 7.61 3.40 5.75
N LYS A 66 8.23 2.86 6.81
CA LYS A 66 9.69 2.92 6.98
C LYS A 66 10.44 2.19 5.85
N GLN A 67 9.98 1.03 5.38
CA GLN A 67 10.65 0.31 4.29
C GLN A 67 10.63 1.08 2.96
N PHE A 68 9.51 1.70 2.61
CA PHE A 68 9.35 2.33 1.28
C PHE A 68 9.59 3.85 1.25
N TRP A 69 9.30 4.57 2.35
CA TRP A 69 9.51 6.02 2.45
C TRP A 69 10.77 6.39 3.23
N GLY A 70 11.32 5.49 4.04
CA GLY A 70 12.47 5.77 4.90
C GLY A 70 12.19 6.88 5.92
N GLU A 71 13.25 7.48 6.45
CA GLU A 71 13.17 8.66 7.33
C GLU A 71 13.09 9.98 6.54
N ASN A 72 12.48 9.94 5.35
CA ASN A 72 12.44 11.08 4.42
C ASN A 72 11.24 12.00 4.61
N ALA A 73 10.55 11.93 5.76
CA ALA A 73 9.47 12.86 6.10
C ALA A 73 9.94 14.34 6.05
N HIS A 74 11.26 14.56 6.13
CA HIS A 74 11.92 15.86 6.11
C HIS A 74 12.38 16.30 4.70
N MET A 75 12.37 15.42 3.70
CA MET A 75 12.71 15.75 2.31
C MET A 75 11.51 16.42 1.63
N LYS A 76 11.14 17.60 2.13
CA LYS A 76 10.08 18.43 1.56
C LYS A 76 10.58 19.10 0.29
N ASN A 77 9.64 19.45 -0.59
CA ASN A 77 9.90 20.30 -1.74
C ASN A 77 10.69 21.57 -1.38
N ASP A 78 10.56 22.06 -0.15
CA ASP A 78 11.33 23.21 0.35
C ASP A 78 12.85 23.00 0.31
N ALA A 79 13.33 21.79 0.66
CA ALA A 79 14.76 21.48 0.61
C ALA A 79 15.27 21.43 -0.84
N LEU A 80 14.47 20.88 -1.74
CA LEU A 80 14.75 20.87 -3.18
C LEU A 80 14.72 22.29 -3.76
N TYR A 81 13.68 23.06 -3.43
CA TYR A 81 13.50 24.45 -3.84
C TYR A 81 14.68 25.32 -3.42
N ASN A 82 15.10 25.22 -2.15
CA ASN A 82 16.25 25.96 -1.65
C ASN A 82 17.53 25.58 -2.43
N LYS A 83 17.75 24.29 -2.71
CA LYS A 83 18.92 23.86 -3.47
C LYS A 83 18.91 24.38 -4.91
N ILE A 84 17.75 24.45 -5.55
CA ILE A 84 17.59 25.00 -6.91
C ILE A 84 17.75 26.52 -6.92
N LYS A 85 17.22 27.22 -5.93
CA LYS A 85 17.26 28.69 -5.84
C LYS A 85 18.69 29.26 -5.73
N PHE A 86 19.62 28.48 -5.18
CA PHE A 86 21.02 28.88 -4.99
C PHE A 86 21.99 28.28 -6.03
N LEU A 87 21.48 27.64 -7.09
CA LEU A 87 22.23 27.31 -8.31
C LEU A 87 22.22 28.51 -9.27
#